data_AF-A0A2I0NJZ2-F1
#
_entry.id   AF-A0A2I0NJZ2-F1
#
_cell.length_a   1.000
_cell.length_b   1.000
_cell.length_c   1.000
_cell.angle_alpha   90.00
_cell.angle_beta   90.00
_cell.angle_gamma   90.00
#
_symmetry.space_group_name_H-M   'P 1'
#
loop_
_entity.id
_entity.type
_entity.pdbx_description
1 polymer ?
#
loop_
_entity_poly.entity_id
_entity_poly.type
_entity_poly.pdbx_seq_one_letter_code
_entity_poly.pdbx_strand_id
1 'polypeptide(L)'
;MIPLNNSGMLILHGTEGVIGIVKAGERSQYFLETEDEEIILGLEPDDLLVASGFGTDDITINGLKCVLYMIREVGTPFIVLPKKHPASKRLKIVVSIGDRTRISCDITPGTHPEQDVLCGSGEFNGVEICGVKGGVEFKNLTGGSIERIHFGI
;
A
#
# COMPACT_ATOMS: atom_id res chain seq x y z
N MET A 1 -16.49 6.44 5.06
CA MET A 1 -15.19 6.74 5.69
C MET A 1 -14.99 5.87 6.92
N ILE A 2 -13.79 5.32 7.09
CA ILE A 2 -13.37 4.51 8.24
C ILE A 2 -12.30 5.27 9.02
N PRO A 3 -12.46 5.46 10.34
CA PRO A 3 -11.48 6.19 11.14
C PRO A 3 -10.12 5.48 11.19
N LEU A 4 -9.06 6.25 10.97
CA LEU A 4 -7.67 5.78 11.02
C LEU A 4 -6.78 6.92 11.50
N ASN A 5 -5.97 6.63 12.51
CA ASN A 5 -4.97 7.55 13.07
C ASN A 5 -3.56 6.99 12.86
N ASN A 6 -2.55 7.79 13.21
CA ASN A 6 -1.14 7.47 12.99
C ASN A 6 -0.62 6.20 13.70
N SER A 7 -1.34 5.70 14.73
CA SER A 7 -0.98 4.50 15.47
C SER A 7 -1.67 3.23 14.96
N GLY A 8 -2.61 3.37 14.02
CA GLY A 8 -3.42 2.28 13.50
C GLY A 8 -3.04 1.86 12.09
N MET A 9 -3.41 0.65 11.74
CA MET A 9 -3.39 0.12 10.39
C MET A 9 -4.76 -0.50 10.10
N LEU A 10 -5.28 -0.26 8.90
CA LEU A 10 -6.43 -1.01 8.40
C LEU A 10 -5.93 -2.20 7.58
N ILE A 11 -6.57 -3.34 7.77
CA ILE A 11 -6.43 -4.52 6.93
C ILE A 11 -7.77 -4.72 6.23
N LEU A 12 -7.77 -4.61 4.90
CA LEU A 12 -8.88 -5.05 4.08
C LEU A 12 -8.63 -6.50 3.67
N HIS A 13 -9.44 -7.39 4.24
CA HIS A 13 -9.40 -8.83 4.01
C HIS A 13 -10.27 -9.20 2.82
N GLY A 14 -9.67 -9.91 1.86
CA GLY A 14 -10.33 -10.55 0.74
C GLY A 14 -10.33 -12.06 0.87
N THR A 15 -10.80 -12.75 -0.18
CA THR A 15 -10.71 -14.20 -0.30
C THR A 15 -9.36 -14.68 -0.84
N GLU A 16 -8.68 -13.86 -1.65
CA GLU A 16 -7.42 -14.22 -2.32
C GLU A 16 -6.25 -13.27 -2.00
N GLY A 17 -6.55 -12.10 -1.44
CA GLY A 17 -5.53 -11.11 -1.10
C GLY A 17 -5.89 -10.29 0.12
N VAL A 18 -4.90 -9.57 0.63
CA VAL A 18 -5.05 -8.61 1.72
C VAL A 18 -4.44 -7.27 1.33
N ILE A 19 -5.06 -6.19 1.78
CA ILE A 19 -4.54 -4.83 1.60
C ILE A 19 -4.30 -4.20 2.97
N GLY A 20 -3.07 -3.76 3.21
CA GLY A 20 -2.66 -3.03 4.40
C GLY A 20 -2.60 -1.54 4.13
N ILE A 21 -3.20 -0.73 5.02
CA ILE A 21 -3.32 0.73 4.83
C ILE A 21 -2.90 1.44 6.10
N VAL A 22 -1.96 2.38 5.99
CA VAL A 22 -1.54 3.27 7.07
C VAL A 22 -1.51 4.71 6.61
N LYS A 23 -1.61 5.63 7.57
CA LYS A 23 -1.36 7.06 7.33
C LYS A 23 0.13 7.30 7.11
N ALA A 24 0.49 8.23 6.23
CA ALA A 24 1.84 8.76 6.09
C ALA A 24 2.33 9.28 7.47
N GLY A 25 1.47 10.04 8.16
CA GLY A 25 1.79 10.55 9.50
C GLY A 25 2.71 11.76 9.44
N GLU A 26 3.58 11.94 10.43
CA GLU A 26 4.33 13.20 10.57
C GLU A 26 5.51 13.34 9.60
N ARG A 27 5.93 12.23 8.97
CA ARG A 27 6.99 12.25 7.98
C ARG A 27 6.45 12.82 6.66
N SER A 28 7.06 13.88 6.17
CA SER A 28 6.65 14.52 4.92
C SER A 28 7.42 14.05 3.68
N GLN A 29 8.54 13.32 3.85
CA GLN A 29 9.40 12.90 2.74
C GLN A 29 9.63 11.40 2.71
N TYR A 30 9.34 10.81 1.55
CA TYR A 30 9.54 9.41 1.22
C TYR A 30 10.41 9.27 -0.04
N PHE A 31 11.11 8.16 -0.16
CA PHE A 31 12.08 7.95 -1.23
C PHE A 31 11.63 6.78 -2.11
N LEU A 32 11.40 7.07 -3.38
CA LEU A 32 11.11 6.08 -4.41
C LEU A 32 12.38 5.83 -5.23
N GLU A 33 12.91 4.63 -5.16
CA GLU A 33 14.07 4.21 -5.93
C GLU A 33 13.64 3.54 -7.24
N THR A 34 14.19 4.02 -8.35
CA THR A 34 13.99 3.44 -9.68
C THR A 34 15.32 2.88 -10.23
N GLU A 35 15.34 2.41 -11.48
CA GLU A 35 16.59 1.95 -12.11
C GLU A 35 17.57 3.10 -12.36
N ASP A 36 17.05 4.30 -12.65
CA ASP A 36 17.86 5.42 -13.15
C ASP A 36 18.05 6.53 -12.10
N GLU A 37 17.09 6.71 -11.19
CA GLU A 37 17.10 7.81 -10.22
C GLU A 37 16.31 7.51 -8.93
N GLU A 38 16.62 8.29 -7.88
CA GLU A 38 15.81 8.40 -6.66
C GLU A 38 14.86 9.59 -6.77
N ILE A 39 13.58 9.37 -6.49
CA ILE A 39 12.52 10.38 -6.52
C ILE A 39 12.06 10.64 -5.09
N ILE A 40 12.09 11.92 -4.68
CA ILE A 40 11.58 12.36 -3.37
C ILE A 40 10.09 12.66 -3.49
N LEU A 41 9.29 11.95 -2.71
CA LEU A 41 7.84 12.13 -2.61
C LEU A 41 7.49 12.95 -1.37
N GLY A 42 6.88 14.11 -1.59
CA GLY A 42 6.30 14.95 -0.54
C GLY A 42 4.88 14.51 -0.22
N LEU A 43 4.60 14.15 1.04
CA LEU A 43 3.27 13.72 1.48
C LEU A 43 2.71 14.59 2.60
N GLU A 44 1.39 14.73 2.59
CA GLU A 44 0.61 15.29 3.68
C GLU A 44 0.33 14.22 4.76
N PRO A 45 0.11 14.60 6.03
CA PRO A 45 -0.07 13.63 7.11
C PRO A 45 -1.25 12.66 6.93
N ASP A 46 -2.27 13.10 6.18
CA ASP A 46 -3.46 12.32 5.89
C ASP A 46 -3.35 11.43 4.64
N ASP A 47 -2.26 11.56 3.88
CA ASP A 47 -1.93 10.65 2.76
C ASP A 47 -1.68 9.24 3.29
N LEU A 48 -1.62 8.28 2.37
CA LEU A 48 -1.61 6.86 2.68
C LEU A 48 -0.36 6.18 2.15
N LEU A 49 0.07 5.16 2.87
CA LEU A 49 0.84 4.06 2.32
C LEU A 49 -0.08 2.85 2.26
N VAL A 50 -0.24 2.31 1.05
CA VAL A 50 -1.11 1.18 0.77
C VAL A 50 -0.26 0.04 0.22
N ALA A 51 -0.26 -1.09 0.92
CA ALA A 51 0.44 -2.29 0.50
C ALA A 51 -0.55 -3.39 0.15
N SER A 52 -0.33 -4.09 -0.96
CA SER A 52 -1.13 -5.26 -1.35
C SER A 52 -0.29 -6.52 -1.28
N GLY A 53 -0.86 -7.56 -0.68
CA GLY A 53 -0.26 -8.88 -0.57
C GLY A 53 -1.15 -9.93 -1.23
N PHE A 54 -0.52 -10.88 -1.92
CA PHE A 54 -1.19 -12.04 -2.50
C PHE A 54 -1.19 -13.19 -1.48
N GLY A 55 -2.36 -13.60 -1.02
CA GLY A 55 -2.55 -14.50 0.13
C GLY A 55 -3.38 -13.85 1.24
N THR A 56 -3.90 -14.66 2.16
CA THR A 56 -4.79 -14.24 3.26
C THR A 56 -4.31 -14.71 4.64
N ASP A 57 -3.11 -15.31 4.69
CA ASP A 57 -2.52 -15.83 5.92
C ASP A 57 -1.81 -14.75 6.76
N ASP A 58 -1.57 -15.09 8.04
CA ASP A 58 -0.85 -14.22 8.97
C ASP A 58 0.57 -13.88 8.52
N ILE A 59 1.22 -14.74 7.72
CA ILE A 59 2.56 -14.47 7.19
C ILE A 59 2.49 -13.29 6.21
N THR A 60 1.46 -13.25 5.37
CA THR A 60 1.22 -12.18 4.41
C THR A 60 0.91 -10.87 5.13
N ILE A 61 0.02 -10.90 6.13
CA ILE A 61 -0.33 -9.73 6.94
C ILE A 61 0.89 -9.18 7.67
N ASN A 62 1.69 -10.04 8.30
CA ASN A 62 2.94 -9.64 8.96
C ASN A 62 3.96 -9.06 7.97
N GLY A 63 4.02 -9.63 6.77
CA GLY A 63 4.84 -9.09 5.67
C GLY A 63 4.42 -7.67 5.30
N LEU A 64 3.11 -7.42 5.12
CA LEU A 64 2.59 -6.08 4.81
C LEU A 64 2.94 -5.09 5.90
N LYS A 65 2.71 -5.45 7.17
CA LYS A 65 3.04 -4.61 8.32
C LYS A 65 4.54 -4.29 8.36
N CYS A 66 5.39 -5.28 8.14
CA CYS A 66 6.85 -5.10 8.10
C CYS A 66 7.27 -4.13 7.00
N VAL A 67 6.80 -4.34 5.76
CA VAL A 67 7.15 -3.46 4.63
C VAL A 67 6.70 -2.02 4.88
N LEU A 68 5.45 -1.83 5.30
CA LEU A 68 4.92 -0.50 5.61
C LEU A 68 5.70 0.16 6.76
N TYR A 69 6.08 -0.61 7.79
CA TYR A 69 6.85 -0.09 8.92
C TYR A 69 8.27 0.31 8.52
N MET A 70 8.93 -0.50 7.69
CA MET A 70 10.26 -0.18 7.16
C MET A 70 10.24 1.13 6.36
N ILE A 71 9.21 1.34 5.54
CA ILE A 71 9.09 2.58 4.76
C ILE A 71 8.74 3.76 5.66
N ARG A 72 7.73 3.63 6.53
CA ARG A 72 7.20 4.74 7.33
C ARG A 72 8.07 5.13 8.52
N GLU A 73 8.40 4.16 9.35
CA GLU A 73 9.07 4.39 10.65
C GLU A 73 10.59 4.35 10.50
N VAL A 74 11.11 3.37 9.75
CA VAL A 74 12.56 3.23 9.54
C VAL A 74 13.06 4.18 8.46
N GLY A 75 12.22 4.50 7.48
CA GLY A 75 12.56 5.42 6.40
C GLY A 75 13.33 4.79 5.27
N THR A 76 13.20 3.48 5.05
CA THR A 76 13.82 2.85 3.89
C THR A 76 13.14 3.31 2.61
N PRO A 77 13.91 3.50 1.52
CA PRO A 77 13.30 3.71 0.21
C PRO A 77 12.46 2.50 -0.17
N PHE A 78 11.45 2.73 -1.00
CA PHE A 78 10.71 1.66 -1.65
C PHE A 78 11.06 1.66 -3.15
N ILE A 79 11.02 0.48 -3.77
CA ILE A 79 11.67 0.24 -5.06
C ILE A 79 10.62 -0.05 -6.13
N VAL A 80 10.71 0.64 -7.26
CA VAL A 80 10.03 0.26 -8.50
C VAL A 80 11.01 -0.47 -9.40
N LEU A 81 10.66 -1.70 -9.76
CA LEU A 81 11.48 -2.54 -10.63
C LEU A 81 11.19 -2.24 -12.11
N PRO A 82 12.19 -2.36 -12.99
CA PRO A 82 11.97 -2.28 -14.43
C PRO A 82 10.98 -3.33 -14.92
N LYS A 83 10.29 -3.03 -16.02
CA LYS A 83 9.45 -4.01 -16.71
C LYS A 83 10.29 -5.25 -17.07
N LYS A 84 9.76 -6.44 -16.78
CA LYS A 84 10.40 -7.75 -17.01
C LYS A 84 11.61 -8.05 -16.10
N HIS A 85 11.83 -7.28 -15.03
CA HIS A 85 12.87 -7.61 -14.07
C HIS A 85 12.64 -9.02 -13.45
N PRO A 86 13.67 -9.89 -13.33
CA PRO A 86 13.49 -11.25 -12.83
C PRO A 86 12.88 -11.33 -11.42
N ALA A 87 13.12 -10.30 -10.59
CA ALA A 87 12.57 -10.24 -9.25
C ALA A 87 11.08 -9.88 -9.20
N SER A 88 10.49 -9.26 -10.23
CA SER A 88 9.06 -8.90 -10.24
C SER A 88 8.16 -10.14 -10.08
N LYS A 89 8.60 -11.31 -10.57
CA LYS A 89 7.90 -12.60 -10.37
C LYS A 89 7.89 -13.10 -8.92
N ARG A 90 8.77 -12.55 -8.07
CA ARG A 90 8.93 -12.92 -6.67
C ARG A 90 8.40 -11.85 -5.72
N LEU A 91 8.00 -10.68 -6.22
CA LEU A 91 7.38 -9.64 -5.41
C LEU A 91 6.00 -10.13 -4.97
N LYS A 92 5.90 -10.49 -3.69
CA LYS A 92 4.64 -10.89 -3.05
C LYS A 92 3.88 -9.71 -2.45
N ILE A 93 4.58 -8.57 -2.28
CA ILE A 93 4.05 -7.35 -1.72
C ILE A 93 4.47 -6.20 -2.63
N VAL A 94 3.52 -5.34 -2.94
CA VAL A 94 3.72 -4.08 -3.65
C VAL A 94 3.14 -2.95 -2.82
N VAL A 95 3.68 -1.73 -2.99
CA VAL A 95 3.29 -0.55 -2.22
C VAL A 95 2.97 0.60 -3.17
N SER A 96 1.96 1.38 -2.81
CA SER A 96 1.56 2.64 -3.42
C SER A 96 1.53 3.69 -2.30
N ILE A 97 1.94 4.91 -2.63
CA ILE A 97 2.07 6.00 -1.66
C ILE A 97 1.48 7.28 -2.26
N GLY A 98 0.57 7.94 -1.53
CA GLY A 98 -0.07 9.18 -1.97
C GLY A 98 -1.44 9.42 -1.32
N ASP A 99 -2.16 10.42 -1.82
CA ASP A 99 -3.52 10.77 -1.36
C ASP A 99 -4.59 9.75 -1.83
N ARG A 100 -4.31 9.02 -2.91
CA ARG A 100 -5.20 8.04 -3.52
C ARG A 100 -4.45 6.86 -4.10
N THR A 101 -4.99 5.66 -3.87
CA THR A 101 -4.56 4.42 -4.51
C THR A 101 -5.74 3.75 -5.19
N ARG A 102 -5.61 3.38 -6.46
CA ARG A 102 -6.54 2.55 -7.22
C ARG A 102 -5.97 1.15 -7.37
N ILE A 103 -6.76 0.14 -7.02
CA ILE A 103 -6.35 -1.24 -7.20
C ILE A 103 -6.64 -1.69 -8.64
N SER A 104 -5.68 -2.35 -9.28
CA SER A 104 -5.82 -2.93 -10.62
C SER A 104 -5.21 -4.33 -10.70
N CYS A 105 -5.95 -5.31 -11.23
CA CYS A 105 -5.45 -6.66 -11.48
C CYS A 105 -4.76 -6.82 -12.85
N ASP A 106 -4.86 -5.80 -13.71
CA ASP A 106 -4.37 -5.85 -15.09
C ASP A 106 -2.93 -5.33 -15.25
N ILE A 107 -2.29 -4.96 -14.14
CA ILE A 107 -0.93 -4.43 -14.11
C ILE A 107 0.08 -5.44 -13.58
N THR A 108 1.34 -5.31 -14.04
CA THR A 108 2.42 -6.17 -13.54
C THR A 108 2.92 -5.64 -12.19
N PRO A 109 3.00 -6.47 -11.13
CA PRO A 109 3.44 -6.05 -9.80
C PRO A 109 4.81 -5.34 -9.80
N GLY A 110 4.86 -4.16 -9.19
CA GLY A 110 6.10 -3.44 -8.92
C GLY A 110 6.80 -2.85 -10.15
N THR A 111 6.13 -2.77 -11.30
CA THR A 111 6.73 -2.23 -12.55
C THR A 111 6.13 -0.93 -13.05
N HIS A 112 5.24 -0.31 -12.27
CA HIS A 112 4.61 0.96 -12.61
C HIS A 112 5.20 2.06 -11.72
N PRO A 113 5.75 3.14 -12.30
CA PRO A 113 6.24 4.28 -11.52
C PRO A 113 5.08 5.14 -10.99
N GLU A 114 3.90 5.03 -11.61
CA GLU A 114 2.65 5.66 -11.17
C GLU A 114 2.29 5.15 -9.77
N GLN A 115 2.26 6.06 -8.79
CA GLN A 115 2.03 5.72 -7.38
C GLN A 115 0.55 5.66 -7.02
N ASP A 116 -0.35 6.02 -7.93
CA ASP A 116 -1.79 6.00 -7.72
C ASP A 116 -2.42 4.67 -8.14
N VAL A 117 -1.64 3.70 -8.64
CA VAL A 117 -2.14 2.38 -9.04
C VAL A 117 -1.35 1.27 -8.36
N LEU A 118 -2.07 0.31 -7.76
CA LEU A 118 -1.49 -0.81 -7.04
C LEU A 118 -2.01 -2.14 -7.58
N CYS A 119 -1.10 -3.10 -7.78
CA CYS A 119 -1.48 -4.45 -8.17
C CYS A 119 -2.12 -5.17 -6.98
N GLY A 120 -3.27 -5.81 -7.18
CA GLY A 120 -3.97 -6.54 -6.12
C GLY A 120 -4.80 -7.70 -6.66
N SER A 121 -5.44 -8.45 -5.76
CA SER A 121 -6.36 -9.54 -6.14
C SER A 121 -7.55 -9.02 -6.95
N GLY A 122 -8.07 -9.85 -7.84
CA GLY A 122 -9.15 -9.47 -8.77
C GLY A 122 -10.42 -8.97 -8.09
N GLU A 123 -10.69 -9.44 -6.87
CA GLU A 123 -11.82 -9.01 -6.04
C GLU A 123 -11.79 -7.51 -5.66
N PHE A 124 -10.60 -6.89 -5.64
CA PHE A 124 -10.44 -5.47 -5.33
C PHE A 124 -10.26 -4.61 -6.58
N ASN A 125 -10.34 -5.19 -7.78
CA ASN A 125 -10.13 -4.44 -9.01
C ASN A 125 -11.09 -3.25 -9.13
N GLY A 126 -10.54 -2.04 -9.34
CA GLY A 126 -11.31 -0.80 -9.44
C GLY A 126 -11.71 -0.16 -8.11
N VAL A 127 -11.35 -0.76 -6.96
CA VAL A 127 -11.47 -0.11 -5.65
C VAL A 127 -10.51 1.07 -5.58
N GLU A 128 -11.00 2.20 -5.09
CA GLU A 128 -10.17 3.36 -4.78
C GLU A 128 -10.11 3.56 -3.26
N ILE A 129 -8.91 3.81 -2.77
CA ILE A 129 -8.59 4.02 -1.36
C ILE A 129 -8.04 5.43 -1.25
N CYS A 130 -8.78 6.32 -0.61
CA CYS A 130 -8.44 7.74 -0.48
C CYS A 130 -8.09 8.09 0.97
N GLY A 131 -6.97 8.78 1.16
CA GLY A 131 -6.63 9.45 2.40
C GLY A 131 -7.56 10.63 2.62
N VAL A 132 -8.22 10.66 3.78
CA VAL A 132 -9.04 11.80 4.20
C VAL A 132 -8.73 12.18 5.63
N LYS A 133 -9.05 13.40 6.03
CA LYS A 133 -8.77 13.87 7.40
C LYS A 133 -9.31 12.90 8.47
N GLY A 134 -8.41 12.30 9.24
CA GLY A 134 -8.73 11.38 10.33
C GLY A 134 -9.24 9.99 9.92
N GLY A 135 -9.14 9.62 8.64
CA GLY A 135 -9.61 8.33 8.17
C GLY A 135 -9.22 7.96 6.75
N VAL A 136 -9.91 6.93 6.25
CA VAL A 136 -9.77 6.40 4.90
C VAL A 136 -11.16 6.29 4.28
N GLU A 137 -11.29 6.70 3.03
CA GLU A 137 -12.50 6.49 2.23
C GLU A 137 -12.26 5.42 1.18
N PHE A 138 -13.23 4.52 1.02
CA PHE A 138 -13.22 3.50 -0.01
C PHE A 138 -14.32 3.82 -1.02
N LYS A 139 -13.99 3.81 -2.31
CA LYS A 139 -14.96 3.91 -3.41
C LYS A 139 -14.99 2.60 -4.16
N ASN A 140 -16.18 2.21 -4.61
CA ASN A 140 -16.44 0.98 -5.36
C ASN A 140 -16.07 -0.32 -4.62
N LEU A 141 -15.93 -0.28 -3.29
CA LEU A 141 -15.74 -1.48 -2.48
C LEU A 141 -17.06 -2.24 -2.36
N THR A 142 -17.14 -3.41 -3.00
CA THR A 142 -18.35 -4.25 -3.04
C THR A 142 -18.26 -5.51 -2.18
N GLY A 143 -17.09 -5.80 -1.61
CA GLY A 143 -16.83 -6.98 -0.79
C GLY A 143 -15.59 -6.84 0.10
N GLY A 144 -15.31 -7.88 0.89
CA GLY A 144 -14.23 -7.91 1.87
C GLY A 144 -14.65 -7.42 3.26
N SER A 145 -13.81 -7.67 4.26
CA SER A 145 -14.00 -7.18 5.63
C SER A 145 -12.82 -6.29 6.03
N ILE A 146 -13.10 -5.28 6.88
CA ILE A 146 -12.07 -4.34 7.31
C ILE A 146 -11.82 -4.53 8.80
N GLU A 147 -10.57 -4.80 9.13
CA GLU A 147 -10.07 -4.90 10.48
C GLU A 147 -9.15 -3.72 10.77
N ARG A 148 -9.20 -3.21 12.00
CA ARG A 148 -8.24 -2.21 12.49
C ARG A 148 -7.33 -2.85 13.52
N ILE A 149 -6.03 -2.76 13.28
CA ILE A 149 -5.00 -3.24 14.20
C ILE A 149 -4.06 -2.10 14.63
N HIS A 150 -3.24 -2.35 15.63
CA HIS A 150 -2.14 -1.45 16.01
C HIS A 150 -0.96 -1.61 15.03
N PHE A 151 -0.42 -0.49 14.57
CA PHE A 151 0.65 -0.49 13.57
C PHE A 151 2.07 -0.69 14.15
N GLY A 152 2.30 -0.37 15.42
CA GLY A 152 3.60 -0.62 16.06
C GLY A 152 3.96 -2.11 16.10
N ILE A 153 5.26 -2.43 15.96
CA ILE A 153 5.83 -3.79 16.06
C ILE A 153 6.31 -4.06 17.48
#